data_AF-A0A919ZJQ1-F1
#
_entry.id   AF-A0A919ZJQ1-F1
#
_cell.length_a   1.000
_cell.length_b   1.000
_cell.length_c   1.000
_cell.angle_alpha   90.00
_cell.angle_beta   90.00
_cell.angle_gamma   90.00
#
_symmetry.space_group_name_H-M   'P 1'
#
loop_
_entity.id
_entity.type
_entity.pdbx_description
1 polymer ?
#
loop_
_entity_poly.entity_id
_entity_poly.type
_entity_poly.pdbx_seq_one_letter_code
_entity_poly.pdbx_strand_id
1 'polypeptide(L)'
;MAIKGQKFKTYSEELKMEAIRLHVEEKWTYRQINDHLGIQDQGRMKRWMRKYREQGEFGLLDQRGRRKEYLDQERYVQQLKRENATLKKYLKIWMQEGKSKASGSSNKRRPPAK
;
A
#
# COMPACT_ATOMS: atom_id res chain seq x y z
N MET A 1 -33.40 -5.20 -9.27
CA MET A 1 -33.74 -3.87 -9.83
C MET A 1 -33.76 -2.87 -8.69
N ALA A 2 -33.16 -1.68 -8.84
CA ALA A 2 -33.24 -0.64 -7.82
C ALA A 2 -34.57 0.10 -7.94
N ILE A 3 -35.27 0.28 -6.82
CA ILE A 3 -36.58 0.94 -6.79
C ILE A 3 -36.34 2.46 -6.70
N LYS A 4 -37.00 3.24 -7.56
CA LYS A 4 -36.92 4.71 -7.53
C LYS A 4 -37.33 5.22 -6.15
N GLY A 5 -36.46 6.01 -5.51
CA GLY A 5 -36.67 6.52 -4.14
C GLY A 5 -36.13 5.64 -3.01
N GLN A 6 -35.52 4.49 -3.30
CA GLN A 6 -34.86 3.67 -2.30
C GLN A 6 -33.70 4.43 -1.64
N LYS A 7 -33.83 4.68 -0.33
CA LYS A 7 -32.75 5.27 0.48
C LYS A 7 -31.83 4.16 0.97
N PHE A 8 -30.55 4.26 0.67
CA PHE A 8 -29.53 3.33 1.17
C PHE A 8 -28.91 3.88 2.45
N LYS A 9 -28.82 3.04 3.50
CA LYS A 9 -28.01 3.38 4.68
C LYS A 9 -26.53 3.42 4.30
N THR A 10 -25.91 4.55 4.61
CA THR A 10 -24.46 4.78 4.55
C THR A 10 -23.88 4.53 5.93
N TYR A 11 -22.72 3.87 5.98
CA TYR A 11 -21.97 3.61 7.20
C TYR A 11 -20.61 4.28 7.07
N SER A 12 -20.15 4.91 8.16
CA SER A 12 -18.82 5.54 8.23
C SER A 12 -17.71 4.50 8.04
N GLU A 13 -16.54 4.96 7.61
CA GLU A 13 -15.35 4.10 7.47
C GLU A 13 -14.93 3.53 8.84
N GLU A 14 -14.98 4.35 9.88
CA GLU A 14 -14.71 3.96 11.27
C GLU A 14 -15.59 2.79 11.74
N LEU A 15 -16.90 2.85 11.50
CA LEU A 15 -17.82 1.78 11.89
C LEU A 15 -17.53 0.48 11.15
N LYS A 16 -17.20 0.56 9.85
CA LYS A 16 -16.80 -0.61 9.08
C LYS A 16 -15.53 -1.24 9.63
N MET A 17 -14.55 -0.41 9.99
CA MET A 17 -13.27 -0.86 10.57
C MET A 17 -13.48 -1.53 11.91
N GLU A 18 -14.28 -0.93 12.80
CA GLU A 18 -14.60 -1.54 14.10
C GLU A 18 -15.29 -2.90 13.92
N ALA A 19 -16.23 -2.99 12.97
CA ALA A 19 -16.90 -4.25 12.67
C ALA A 19 -15.94 -5.37 12.23
N ILE A 20 -14.89 -5.02 11.46
CA ILE A 20 -13.85 -5.97 11.06
C ILE A 20 -12.97 -6.33 12.26
N ARG A 21 -12.57 -5.35 13.08
CA ARG A 21 -11.76 -5.55 14.29
C ARG A 21 -12.41 -6.56 15.23
N LEU A 22 -13.69 -6.36 15.56
CA LEU A 22 -14.48 -7.27 16.40
C LEU A 22 -14.51 -8.71 15.86
N HIS A 23 -14.57 -8.87 14.53
CA HIS A 23 -14.54 -10.21 13.94
C HIS A 23 -13.16 -10.85 13.96
N VAL A 24 -12.13 -10.09 13.62
CA VAL A 24 -10.77 -10.60 13.40
C VAL A 24 -10.05 -10.84 14.73
N GLU A 25 -10.13 -9.87 15.64
CA GLU A 25 -9.44 -9.88 16.94
C GLU A 25 -10.27 -10.61 17.98
N GLU A 26 -11.52 -10.20 18.16
CA GLU A 26 -12.38 -10.70 19.25
C GLU A 26 -13.19 -11.95 18.85
N LYS A 27 -13.11 -12.38 17.58
CA LYS A 27 -13.80 -13.56 17.03
C LYS A 27 -15.33 -13.52 17.14
N TRP A 28 -15.92 -12.33 17.15
CA TRP A 28 -17.37 -12.19 17.19
C TRP A 28 -18.01 -12.72 15.91
N THR A 29 -19.21 -13.29 16.05
CA THR A 29 -20.02 -13.69 14.90
C THR A 29 -20.59 -12.47 14.20
N TYR A 30 -20.90 -12.60 12.90
CA TYR A 30 -21.52 -11.49 12.14
C TYR A 30 -22.85 -11.03 12.74
N ARG A 31 -23.59 -11.93 13.40
CA ARG A 31 -24.83 -11.59 14.09
C ARG A 31 -24.56 -10.69 15.30
N GLN A 32 -23.63 -11.08 16.17
CA GLN A 32 -23.25 -10.27 17.34
C GLN A 32 -22.77 -8.88 16.93
N ILE A 33 -21.96 -8.79 15.88
CA ILE A 33 -21.46 -7.51 15.36
C ILE A 33 -22.60 -6.64 14.83
N ASN A 34 -23.53 -7.24 14.06
CA ASN A 34 -24.68 -6.51 13.53
C ASN A 34 -25.58 -5.98 14.64
N ASP A 35 -25.84 -6.79 15.66
CA ASP A 35 -26.67 -6.43 16.82
C ASP A 35 -25.98 -5.31 17.63
N HIS A 36 -24.67 -5.41 17.84
CA HIS A 36 -23.88 -4.44 18.59
C HIS A 36 -23.75 -3.08 17.86
N LEU A 37 -23.54 -3.08 16.55
CA LEU A 37 -23.35 -1.88 15.74
C LEU A 37 -24.66 -1.35 15.12
N GLY A 38 -25.81 -1.94 15.44
CA GLY A 38 -27.12 -1.53 14.91
C GLY A 38 -27.27 -1.71 13.39
N ILE A 39 -26.58 -2.69 12.82
CA ILE A 39 -26.61 -2.99 11.38
C ILE A 39 -27.79 -3.91 11.08
N GLN A 40 -28.85 -3.34 10.51
CA GLN A 40 -30.08 -4.08 10.17
C GLN A 40 -29.89 -5.10 9.04
N ASP A 41 -28.90 -4.90 8.17
CA ASP A 41 -28.67 -5.75 7.00
C ASP A 41 -27.73 -6.91 7.33
N GLN A 42 -28.31 -8.10 7.53
CA GLN A 42 -27.56 -9.30 7.90
C GLN A 42 -26.47 -9.69 6.88
N GLY A 43 -26.66 -9.35 5.60
CA GLY A 43 -25.67 -9.60 4.54
C GLY A 43 -24.58 -8.54 4.45
N ARG A 44 -24.63 -7.49 5.28
CA ARG A 44 -23.67 -6.37 5.23
C ARG A 44 -22.28 -6.81 5.66
N MET A 45 -22.15 -7.48 6.81
CA MET A 45 -20.85 -7.96 7.29
C MET A 45 -20.19 -8.94 6.33
N LYS A 46 -20.97 -9.84 5.71
CA LYS A 46 -20.43 -10.76 4.70
C LYS A 46 -19.79 -10.02 3.53
N ARG A 47 -20.40 -8.90 3.08
CA ARG A 47 -19.85 -8.07 2.00
C ARG A 47 -18.61 -7.29 2.43
N TRP A 48 -18.61 -6.70 3.64
CA TRP A 48 -17.45 -6.00 4.16
C TRP A 48 -16.26 -6.95 4.35
N MET A 49 -16.49 -8.12 4.95
CA MET A 49 -15.43 -9.14 5.10
C MET A 49 -14.88 -9.64 3.77
N ARG A 50 -15.72 -9.81 2.75
CA ARG A 50 -15.22 -10.18 1.41
C ARG A 50 -14.27 -9.13 0.86
N LYS A 51 -14.68 -7.86 0.88
CA LYS A 51 -13.84 -6.75 0.41
C LYS A 51 -12.56 -6.60 1.23
N TYR A 52 -12.64 -6.77 2.54
CA TYR A 52 -11.49 -6.73 3.43
C TYR A 52 -10.48 -7.85 3.14
N ARG A 53 -10.95 -9.06 2.84
CA ARG A 53 -10.05 -10.16 2.43
C ARG A 53 -9.38 -9.93 1.09
N GLU A 54 -10.06 -9.25 0.16
CA GLU A 54 -9.55 -8.98 -1.19
C GLU A 54 -8.58 -7.80 -1.22
N GLN A 55 -8.85 -6.73 -0.46
CA GLN A 55 -8.18 -5.43 -0.59
C GLN A 55 -7.76 -4.82 0.76
N GLY A 56 -7.93 -5.54 1.87
CA GLY A 56 -7.73 -4.98 3.21
C GLY A 56 -8.70 -3.84 3.51
N GLU A 57 -8.24 -2.89 4.33
CA GLU A 57 -8.99 -1.69 4.73
C GLU A 57 -9.44 -0.86 3.53
N PHE A 58 -8.64 -0.86 2.46
CA PHE A 58 -8.94 -0.13 1.22
C PHE A 58 -10.28 -0.57 0.59
N GLY A 59 -10.64 -1.84 0.72
CA GLY A 59 -11.92 -2.35 0.22
C GLY A 59 -13.14 -1.77 0.94
N LEU A 60 -12.97 -1.17 2.12
CA LEU A 60 -14.06 -0.64 2.95
C LEU A 60 -14.30 0.86 2.72
N LEU A 61 -13.32 1.56 2.15
CA LEU A 61 -13.42 2.98 1.81
C LEU A 61 -14.54 3.23 0.80
N ASP A 62 -15.22 4.37 0.94
CA ASP A 62 -16.18 4.78 -0.10
C ASP A 62 -15.43 5.39 -1.29
N GLN A 63 -15.46 4.67 -2.41
CA GLN A 63 -14.79 5.07 -3.65
C GLN A 63 -15.68 5.93 -4.55
N ARG A 64 -16.93 6.20 -4.18
CA ARG A 64 -17.84 7.05 -4.96
C ARG A 64 -17.29 8.47 -5.02
N GLY A 65 -17.17 9.02 -6.23
CA GLY A 65 -16.69 10.39 -6.45
C GLY A 65 -15.18 10.59 -6.24
N ARG A 66 -14.44 9.59 -5.73
CA ARG A 66 -12.98 9.64 -5.62
C ARG A 66 -12.35 9.15 -6.93
N ARG A 67 -11.78 10.07 -7.70
CA ARG A 67 -11.20 9.79 -9.03
C ARG A 67 -9.84 9.09 -8.86
N LYS A 68 -9.80 7.76 -8.88
CA LYS A 68 -8.63 6.86 -9.09
C LYS A 68 -7.30 7.12 -8.35
N GLU A 69 -7.23 8.08 -7.43
CA GLU A 69 -5.97 8.52 -6.82
C GLU A 69 -5.27 7.40 -6.02
N TYR A 70 -6.04 6.41 -5.56
CA TYR A 70 -5.53 5.22 -4.87
C TYR A 70 -5.24 4.02 -5.77
N LEU A 71 -5.81 3.94 -6.98
CA LEU A 71 -5.47 2.88 -7.95
C LEU A 71 -4.05 3.05 -8.51
N ASP A 72 -3.40 4.20 -8.26
CA ASP A 72 -2.02 4.46 -8.63
C ASP A 72 -1.03 4.10 -7.51
N GLN A 73 -1.43 3.60 -6.33
CA GLN A 73 -0.43 3.25 -5.30
C GLN A 73 0.53 2.17 -5.79
N GLU A 74 0.03 1.16 -6.49
CA GLU A 74 0.83 0.05 -6.99
C GLU A 74 1.73 0.48 -8.17
N ARG A 75 1.22 1.38 -9.01
CA ARG A 75 1.96 2.00 -10.11
C ARG A 75 2.99 3.02 -9.59
N TYR A 76 2.69 3.76 -8.53
CA TYR A 76 3.60 4.61 -7.78
C TYR A 76 4.71 3.80 -7.11
N VAL A 77 4.37 2.66 -6.48
CA VAL A 77 5.36 1.72 -5.92
C VAL A 77 6.24 1.15 -7.03
N GLN A 78 5.68 0.80 -8.19
CA GLN A 78 6.47 0.35 -9.34
C GLN A 78 7.39 1.45 -9.88
N GLN A 79 6.92 2.69 -9.95
CA GLN A 79 7.73 3.85 -10.34
C GLN A 79 8.89 4.06 -9.36
N LEU A 80 8.60 4.10 -8.05
CA LEU A 80 9.61 4.21 -7.00
C LEU A 80 10.63 3.06 -7.05
N LYS A 81 10.20 1.83 -7.35
CA LYS A 81 11.12 0.70 -7.52
C LYS A 81 12.04 0.88 -8.71
N ARG A 82 11.53 1.39 -9.84
CA ARG A 82 12.35 1.70 -11.03
C ARG A 82 13.35 2.82 -10.74
N GLU A 83 12.91 3.91 -10.11
CA GLU A 83 13.78 5.02 -9.72
C GLU A 83 14.89 4.54 -8.77
N ASN A 84 14.54 3.78 -7.73
CA ASN A 84 15.52 3.18 -6.82
C ASN A 84 16.51 2.26 -7.53
N ALA A 85 16.07 1.47 -8.51
CA ALA A 85 16.96 0.61 -9.28
C ALA A 85 17.97 1.43 -10.09
N THR A 86 17.51 2.52 -10.72
CA THR A 86 18.36 3.44 -11.49
C THR A 86 19.36 4.15 -10.57
N LEU A 87 18.91 4.69 -9.43
CA LEU A 87 19.77 5.34 -8.44
C LEU A 87 20.85 4.40 -7.90
N LYS A 88 20.48 3.15 -7.58
CA LYS A 88 21.45 2.11 -7.16
C LYS A 88 22.50 1.81 -8.23
N LYS A 89 22.13 1.82 -9.52
CA LYS A 89 23.09 1.66 -10.63
C LYS A 89 24.07 2.82 -10.70
N TYR A 90 23.59 4.06 -10.60
CA TYR A 90 24.47 5.24 -10.60
C TYR A 90 25.43 5.25 -9.42
N LEU A 91 24.93 4.94 -8.21
CA LEU A 91 25.78 4.79 -7.03
C LEU A 91 26.87 3.74 -7.23
N LYS A 92 26.55 2.60 -7.86
CA LYS A 92 27.52 1.54 -8.14
C LYS A 92 28.63 2.02 -9.08
N ILE A 93 28.30 2.74 -10.15
CA ILE A 93 29.27 3.30 -11.09
C ILE A 93 30.19 4.29 -10.36
N TRP A 94 29.60 5.22 -9.61
CA TRP A 94 30.35 6.22 -8.85
C TRP A 94 31.31 5.60 -7.82
N MET A 95 30.87 4.56 -7.09
CA MET A 95 31.73 3.81 -6.17
C MET A 95 32.87 3.07 -6.88
N GLN A 96 32.66 2.59 -8.11
CA GLN A 96 33.67 1.88 -8.90
C GLN A 96 34.75 2.85 -9.42
N GLU A 97 34.34 4.05 -9.83
CA GLU A 97 35.25 5.12 -10.27
C GLU A 97 36.12 5.64 -9.12
N GLY A 98 35.54 5.77 -7.91
CA GLY A 98 36.28 6.12 -6.70
C GLY A 98 37.37 5.10 -6.33
N LYS A 99 37.11 3.80 -6.53
CA LYS A 99 38.08 2.72 -6.30
C LYS A 99 39.18 2.65 -7.39
N SER A 100 38.86 3.03 -8.62
CA SER A 100 39.81 3.02 -9.75
C SER A 100 40.83 4.16 -9.66
N LYS A 101 40.47 5.32 -9.07
CA LYS A 101 41.42 6.40 -8.82
C LYS A 101 42.38 6.14 -7.65
N ALA A 102 42.03 5.25 -6.72
CA ALA A 102 42.90 4.87 -5.60
C ALA A 102 44.00 3.86 -5.98
N SER A 103 43.86 3.12 -7.08
CA SER A 103 44.84 2.10 -7.53
C SER A 103 45.87 2.61 -8.56
N GLY A 104 45.76 3.86 -9.02
CA GLY A 104 46.63 4.45 -10.06
C GLY A 104 47.93 5.11 -9.58
N SER A 105 48.27 5.08 -8.29
CA SER A 105 49.49 5.73 -7.78
C SER A 105 50.58 4.72 -7.44
N SER A 106 51.29 4.19 -8.44
CA SER A 106 52.59 3.52 -8.28
C SER A 106 53.31 3.34 -9.62
N ASN A 107 53.86 4.42 -10.18
CA ASN A 107 55.17 4.34 -10.86
C ASN A 107 55.71 5.75 -11.20
N LYS A 108 56.65 6.26 -10.39
CA LYS A 108 57.62 7.27 -10.84
C LYS A 108 58.98 6.88 -10.32
N ARG A 109 59.67 6.00 -11.07
CA ARG A 109 61.10 5.74 -10.85
C ARG A 109 61.89 6.95 -11.36
N ARG A 110 62.62 7.58 -10.44
CA ARG A 110 63.53 8.73 -10.60
C ARG A 110 64.73 8.33 -11.48
N PRO A 111 65.21 9.16 -12.43
CA PRO A 111 66.40 8.84 -13.19
C PRO A 111 67.66 9.12 -12.35
N PRO A 112 68.77 8.39 -12.55
CA PRO A 112 70.01 8.59 -11.82
C PRO A 112 70.77 9.82 -12.35
N ALA A 113 71.35 10.59 -11.43
CA ALA A 113 72.22 11.71 -11.72
C ALA A 113 73.57 11.24 -12.29
N LYS A 114 74.10 11.98 -13.26
CA LYS A 114 75.52 11.98 -13.66
C LYS A 114 76.07 13.36 -13.38
#